data_AF-A0A534M3R4-F1
#
_entry.id   AF-A0A534M3R4-F1
#
_cell.length_a   1.000
_cell.length_b   1.000
_cell.length_c   1.000
_cell.angle_alpha   90.00
_cell.angle_beta   90.00
_cell.angle_gamma   90.00
#
_symmetry.space_group_name_H-M   'P 1'
#
loop_
_entity.id
_entity.type
_entity.pdbx_description
1 polymer ?
#
loop_
_entity_poly.entity_id
_entity_poly.type
_entity_poly.pdbx_seq_one_letter_code
_entity_poly.pdbx_strand_id
1 'polypeptide(L)'
;MPKGQHYAHYGNVVMEREYCVHCCQYSILIDAKLTCCGNPTVFDTTRSKRMSQAQDRRKRPTAAERQTILELQGNRCLYCDMLFNSAVERKGRLIYLKVNWDHFVPFAYSQNNYAYNFVAACQICNGIKGSSTFRTLEEARVYVMAIRTLKGIREDRDGGVAS
;
A
#
# COMPACT_ATOMS: atom_id res chain seq x y z
N MET A 1 -26.42 -9.09 16.98
CA MET A 1 -25.47 -9.19 15.85
C MET A 1 -25.50 -10.60 15.31
N PRO A 2 -25.49 -10.83 13.99
CA PRO A 2 -25.51 -12.19 13.46
C PRO A 2 -24.19 -12.89 13.84
N LYS A 3 -24.32 -13.96 14.63
CA LYS A 3 -23.25 -14.93 14.88
C LYS A 3 -22.85 -15.54 13.54
N GLY A 4 -21.56 -15.62 13.27
CA GLY A 4 -21.07 -16.13 11.99
C GLY A 4 -19.60 -15.84 11.77
N GLN A 5 -19.11 -16.31 10.64
CA GLN A 5 -17.74 -16.12 10.20
C GLN A 5 -17.46 -14.66 9.87
N HIS A 6 -16.23 -14.21 10.13
CA HIS A 6 -15.70 -12.94 9.66
C HIS A 6 -14.17 -12.89 9.76
N TYR A 7 -13.54 -12.07 8.94
CA TYR A 7 -12.16 -11.65 9.13
C TYR A 7 -12.09 -10.66 10.30
N ALA A 8 -11.38 -11.04 11.37
CA ALA A 8 -11.17 -10.22 12.55
C ALA A 8 -9.86 -9.42 12.41
N HIS A 9 -9.97 -8.08 12.44
CA HIS A 9 -8.80 -7.18 12.34
C HIS A 9 -8.33 -6.77 13.74
N TYR A 10 -7.11 -7.16 14.10
CA TYR A 10 -6.40 -6.73 15.31
C TYR A 10 -5.25 -5.82 14.89
N GLY A 11 -5.49 -4.52 14.83
CA GLY A 11 -4.59 -3.59 14.15
C GLY A 11 -4.42 -3.97 12.67
N ASN A 12 -3.19 -4.40 12.30
CA ASN A 12 -2.83 -4.80 10.94
C ASN A 12 -2.90 -6.32 10.72
N VAL A 13 -3.12 -7.09 11.78
CA VAL A 13 -3.23 -8.54 11.71
C VAL A 13 -4.68 -8.91 11.40
N VAL A 14 -4.87 -9.70 10.35
CA VAL A 14 -6.18 -10.23 9.96
C VAL A 14 -6.19 -11.72 10.27
N MET A 15 -7.22 -12.16 10.99
CA MET A 15 -7.40 -13.57 11.35
C MET A 15 -8.81 -14.01 11.00
N GLU A 16 -8.94 -15.21 10.46
CA GLU A 16 -10.23 -15.87 10.27
C GLU A 16 -10.83 -16.20 11.63
N ARG A 17 -12.12 -15.87 11.82
CA ARG A 17 -12.81 -16.07 13.10
C ARG A 17 -14.25 -16.50 12.88
N GLU A 18 -14.71 -17.45 13.70
CA GLU A 18 -16.07 -17.95 13.69
C GLU A 18 -16.64 -18.05 15.10
N TYR A 19 -17.97 -17.98 15.23
CA TYR A 19 -18.64 -18.30 16.48
C TYR A 19 -18.78 -19.81 16.64
N CYS A 20 -18.03 -20.39 17.58
CA CYS A 20 -18.14 -21.81 17.92
C CYS A 20 -19.46 -22.07 18.66
N VAL A 21 -20.31 -22.91 18.09
CA VAL A 21 -21.59 -23.31 18.71
C VAL A 21 -21.42 -24.21 19.93
N HIS A 22 -20.31 -24.95 20.03
CA HIS A 22 -20.04 -25.86 21.15
C HIS A 22 -19.52 -25.10 22.38
N CYS A 23 -18.57 -24.19 22.17
CA CYS A 23 -17.97 -23.40 23.25
C CYS A 23 -18.70 -22.08 23.50
N CYS A 24 -19.76 -21.78 22.74
CA CYS A 24 -20.56 -20.56 22.85
C CYS A 24 -19.75 -19.25 22.77
N GLN A 25 -18.61 -19.27 22.06
CA GLN A 25 -17.69 -18.14 21.96
C GLN A 25 -17.10 -18.02 20.55
N TYR A 26 -16.61 -16.82 20.22
CA TYR A 26 -15.86 -16.62 18.99
C TYR A 26 -14.42 -17.13 19.12
N SER A 27 -14.01 -18.00 18.21
CA SER A 27 -12.68 -18.62 18.16
C SER A 27 -12.01 -18.35 16.80
N ILE A 28 -10.68 -18.25 16.82
CA ILE A 28 -9.86 -18.09 15.61
C ILE A 28 -9.79 -19.44 14.90
N LEU A 29 -9.65 -19.41 13.57
CA LEU A 29 -9.43 -20.61 12.76
C LEU A 29 -7.93 -20.75 12.46
N ILE A 30 -7.39 -21.95 12.67
CA ILE A 30 -6.03 -22.34 12.28
C ILE A 30 -6.14 -23.71 11.60
N ASP A 31 -5.56 -23.86 10.41
CA ASP A 31 -5.62 -25.09 9.61
C ASP A 31 -7.04 -25.65 9.46
N ALA A 32 -7.99 -24.76 9.14
CA ALA A 32 -9.42 -25.07 9.01
C ALA A 32 -10.07 -25.68 10.28
N LYS A 33 -9.53 -25.38 11.46
CA LYS A 33 -10.06 -25.83 12.77
C LYS A 33 -10.23 -24.66 13.74
N LEU A 34 -11.28 -24.72 14.53
CA LEU A 34 -11.51 -23.78 15.64
C LEU A 34 -10.48 -24.02 16.74
N THR A 35 -9.74 -22.99 17.14
CA THR A 35 -8.72 -23.11 18.19
C THR A 35 -9.28 -23.45 19.57
N CYS A 36 -10.57 -23.18 19.83
CA CYS A 36 -11.16 -23.45 21.14
C CYS A 36 -11.38 -24.94 21.42
N CYS A 37 -11.85 -25.72 20.44
CA CYS A 37 -12.20 -27.13 20.64
C CYS A 37 -11.65 -28.07 19.57
N GLY A 38 -10.94 -27.55 18.56
CA GLY A 38 -10.39 -28.32 17.45
C GLY A 38 -11.42 -28.72 16.39
N ASN A 39 -12.67 -28.28 16.51
CA ASN A 39 -13.70 -28.64 15.53
C ASN A 39 -13.33 -28.10 14.14
N PRO A 40 -13.38 -28.96 13.10
CA PRO A 40 -13.15 -28.54 11.74
C PRO A 40 -14.26 -27.59 11.28
N THR A 41 -13.90 -26.64 10.44
CA THR A 41 -14.84 -25.71 9.80
C THR A 41 -14.30 -25.24 8.46
N VAL A 42 -15.19 -24.77 7.58
CA VAL A 42 -14.83 -24.16 6.29
C VAL A 42 -15.12 -22.68 6.37
N PHE A 43 -14.11 -21.85 6.21
CA PHE A 43 -14.27 -20.41 6.21
C PHE A 43 -14.72 -19.91 4.83
N ASP A 44 -15.94 -19.41 4.74
CA ASP A 44 -16.52 -18.91 3.48
C ASP A 44 -17.28 -17.60 3.72
N THR A 45 -16.53 -16.52 3.91
CA THR A 45 -17.11 -15.20 4.02
C THR A 45 -16.15 -14.11 3.58
N THR A 46 -16.71 -12.99 3.12
CA THR A 46 -16.00 -11.74 2.84
C THR A 46 -16.21 -10.71 3.94
N ARG A 47 -17.02 -11.03 4.96
CA ARG A 47 -17.31 -10.10 6.06
C ARG A 47 -16.07 -9.83 6.88
N SER A 48 -15.86 -8.58 7.25
CA SER A 48 -14.76 -8.16 8.13
C SER A 48 -15.28 -7.40 9.35
N LYS A 49 -14.57 -7.50 10.47
CA LYS A 49 -14.84 -6.76 11.70
C LYS A 49 -13.55 -6.31 12.37
N ARG A 50 -13.46 -5.04 12.74
CA ARG A 50 -12.34 -4.50 13.50
C ARG A 50 -12.52 -4.79 15.00
N MET A 51 -11.53 -5.47 15.58
CA MET A 51 -11.50 -5.87 16.99
C MET A 51 -10.65 -4.93 17.83
N SER A 52 -9.55 -4.43 17.26
CA SER A 52 -8.73 -3.37 17.85
C SER A 52 -8.18 -2.44 16.76
N GLN A 53 -7.92 -1.20 17.14
CA GLN A 53 -7.14 -0.26 16.32
C GLN A 53 -5.65 -0.62 16.42
N ALA A 54 -4.86 -0.39 15.37
CA ALA A 54 -3.41 -0.39 15.54
C ALA A 54 -3.01 0.90 16.26
N GLN A 55 -1.81 0.93 16.85
CA GLN A 55 -1.25 2.22 17.28
C GLN A 55 -1.13 3.12 16.05
N ASP A 56 -1.71 4.33 16.14
CA ASP A 56 -1.69 5.34 15.08
C ASP A 56 -0.33 6.05 14.99
N ARG A 57 0.75 5.26 14.91
CA ARG A 57 2.10 5.77 14.77
C ARG A 57 2.58 5.49 13.35
N ARG A 58 2.36 6.44 12.45
CA ARG A 58 2.91 6.39 11.09
C ARG A 58 4.44 6.33 11.17
N LYS A 59 5.03 5.35 10.48
CA LYS A 59 6.49 5.22 10.36
C LYS A 59 6.92 5.56 8.94
N ARG A 60 8.22 5.80 8.79
CA ARG A 60 8.92 5.82 7.50
C ARG A 60 9.76 4.54 7.40
N PRO A 61 10.09 4.06 6.19
CA PRO A 61 11.04 2.97 6.05
C PRO A 61 12.39 3.38 6.65
N THR A 62 13.08 2.41 7.24
CA THR A 62 14.45 2.47 7.73
C THR A 62 15.44 2.68 6.58
N ALA A 63 16.70 3.02 6.87
CA ALA A 63 17.70 3.21 5.82
C ALA A 63 17.94 1.95 4.97
N ALA A 64 17.97 0.77 5.61
CA ALA A 64 18.13 -0.51 4.91
C ALA A 64 16.93 -0.80 3.99
N GLU A 65 15.70 -0.65 4.49
CA GLU A 65 14.49 -0.84 3.68
C GLU A 65 14.43 0.13 2.49
N ARG A 66 14.83 1.38 2.68
CA ARG A 66 14.91 2.38 1.60
C ARG A 66 15.86 1.94 0.49
N GLN A 67 17.03 1.44 0.87
CA GLN A 67 18.03 0.97 -0.08
C GLN A 67 17.48 -0.22 -0.89
N THR A 68 16.91 -1.22 -0.22
CA THR A 68 16.28 -2.38 -0.89
C THR A 68 15.15 -1.95 -1.83
N ILE A 69 14.28 -1.02 -1.41
CA ILE A 69 13.19 -0.52 -2.27
C ILE A 69 13.74 0.17 -3.53
N LEU A 70 14.78 0.99 -3.39
CA LEU A 70 15.40 1.67 -4.53
C LEU A 70 16.06 0.68 -5.50
N GLU A 71 16.75 -0.33 -4.98
CA GLU A 71 17.36 -1.39 -5.78
C GLU A 71 16.31 -2.17 -6.57
N LEU A 72 15.24 -2.62 -5.90
CA LEU A 72 14.15 -3.36 -6.54
C LEU A 72 13.42 -2.53 -7.59
N GLN A 73 13.32 -1.22 -7.39
CA GLN A 73 12.71 -0.30 -8.35
C GLN A 73 13.69 0.27 -9.38
N GLY A 74 14.96 -0.16 -9.39
CA GLY A 74 15.97 0.33 -10.34
C GLY A 74 16.21 1.84 -10.26
N ASN A 75 16.11 2.43 -9.07
CA ASN A 75 16.20 3.88 -8.82
C ASN A 75 15.16 4.70 -9.62
N ARG A 76 13.97 4.13 -9.84
CA ARG A 76 12.85 4.77 -10.56
C ARG A 76 11.63 4.96 -9.68
N CYS A 77 10.82 5.94 -10.03
CA CYS A 77 9.50 6.14 -9.43
C CYS A 77 8.57 4.97 -9.79
N LEU A 78 7.96 4.33 -8.81
CA LEU A 78 7.08 3.16 -9.04
C LEU A 78 5.93 3.43 -10.04
N TYR A 79 5.39 4.65 -10.02
CA TYR A 79 4.18 5.00 -10.76
C TYR A 79 4.43 5.52 -12.18
N CYS A 80 5.58 6.16 -12.44
CA CYS A 80 5.87 6.76 -13.75
C CYS A 80 7.15 6.24 -14.40
N ASP A 81 7.86 5.33 -13.72
CA ASP A 81 9.07 4.65 -14.19
C ASP A 81 10.28 5.53 -14.56
N MET A 82 10.15 6.86 -14.38
CA MET A 82 11.25 7.80 -14.54
C MET A 82 12.29 7.64 -13.44
N LEU A 83 13.56 7.80 -13.81
CA LEU A 83 14.69 7.82 -12.87
C LEU A 83 14.54 8.97 -11.88
N PHE A 84 14.90 8.71 -10.62
CA PHE A 84 15.08 9.82 -9.69
C PHE A 84 16.22 10.73 -10.15
N ASN A 85 16.10 12.02 -9.85
CA ASN A 85 16.92 13.11 -10.34
C ASN A 85 16.83 13.39 -11.85
N SER A 86 15.93 12.75 -12.60
CA SER A 86 15.63 13.19 -13.97
C SER A 86 14.83 14.49 -13.96
N ALA A 87 14.98 15.30 -15.00
CA ALA A 87 14.21 16.52 -15.20
C ALA A 87 12.85 16.24 -15.87
N VAL A 88 11.82 16.95 -15.42
CA VAL A 88 10.52 17.05 -16.09
C VAL A 88 10.14 18.51 -16.21
N GLU A 89 9.43 18.86 -17.27
CA GLU A 89 8.87 20.18 -17.44
C GLU A 89 7.44 20.24 -16.90
N ARG A 90 7.11 21.32 -16.20
CA ARG A 90 5.74 21.65 -15.80
C ARG A 90 5.53 23.15 -15.89
N LYS A 91 4.66 23.58 -16.81
CA LYS A 91 4.33 25.00 -17.04
C LYS A 91 5.60 25.85 -17.33
N GLY A 92 6.48 25.38 -18.22
CA GLY A 92 7.70 26.12 -18.58
C GLY A 92 8.80 26.10 -17.52
N ARG A 93 8.69 25.25 -16.49
CA ARG A 93 9.70 25.13 -15.43
C ARG A 93 10.21 23.71 -15.34
N LEU A 94 11.54 23.57 -15.30
CA LEU A 94 12.20 22.30 -15.02
C LEU A 94 12.07 21.95 -13.53
N ILE A 95 11.70 20.70 -13.28
CA ILE A 95 11.56 20.12 -11.94
C ILE A 95 12.31 18.79 -11.94
N TYR A 96 13.25 18.63 -11.01
CA TYR A 96 13.95 17.37 -10.81
C TYR A 96 13.13 16.43 -9.92
N LEU A 97 13.02 15.16 -10.31
CA LEU A 97 12.28 14.16 -9.56
C LEU A 97 13.03 13.76 -8.28
N LYS A 98 12.43 14.01 -7.12
CA LYS A 98 12.96 13.64 -5.80
C LYS A 98 12.23 12.40 -5.29
N VAL A 99 12.97 11.54 -4.58
CA VAL A 99 12.38 10.38 -3.89
C VAL A 99 11.46 10.85 -2.76
N ASN A 100 10.24 10.34 -2.75
CA ASN A 100 9.33 10.35 -1.62
C ASN A 100 8.95 8.91 -1.25
N TRP A 101 8.99 8.62 0.04
CA TRP A 101 8.57 7.33 0.59
C TRP A 101 7.07 7.34 0.81
N ASP A 102 6.36 6.58 -0.01
CA ASP A 102 4.90 6.51 0.02
C ASP A 102 4.44 5.14 0.52
N HIS A 103 3.24 5.11 1.10
CA HIS A 103 2.53 3.87 1.38
C HIS A 103 1.71 3.49 0.15
N PHE A 104 1.90 2.31 -0.44
CA PHE A 104 1.09 1.86 -1.57
C PHE A 104 -0.40 1.84 -1.19
N VAL A 105 -0.74 1.17 -0.08
CA VAL A 105 -2.04 1.33 0.60
C VAL A 105 -1.90 2.39 1.67
N PRO A 106 -2.57 3.56 1.57
CA PRO A 106 -2.35 4.67 2.49
C PRO A 106 -2.57 4.27 3.95
N PHE A 107 -1.69 4.78 4.81
CA PHE A 107 -1.68 4.48 6.24
C PHE A 107 -3.02 4.78 6.93
N ALA A 108 -3.76 5.81 6.50
CA ALA A 108 -5.07 6.14 7.05
C ALA A 108 -6.11 5.02 6.93
N TYR A 109 -5.96 4.10 5.96
CA TYR A 109 -6.88 2.97 5.77
C TYR A 109 -6.37 1.67 6.38
N SER A 110 -5.06 1.42 6.24
CA SER A 110 -4.48 0.12 6.57
C SER A 110 -3.68 0.11 7.88
N GLN A 111 -3.25 1.28 8.37
CA GLN A 111 -2.27 1.45 9.44
C GLN A 111 -0.98 0.63 9.22
N ASN A 112 -0.72 0.20 7.98
CA ASN A 112 0.33 -0.73 7.62
C ASN A 112 1.66 -0.02 7.39
N ASN A 113 2.59 -0.19 8.33
CA ASN A 113 3.96 0.33 8.29
C ASN A 113 5.01 -0.74 7.95
N TYR A 114 4.62 -1.90 7.43
CA TYR A 114 5.59 -2.90 7.01
C TYR A 114 6.31 -2.46 5.72
N ALA A 115 7.57 -2.85 5.59
CA ALA A 115 8.45 -2.52 4.45
C ALA A 115 7.76 -2.74 3.09
N TYR A 116 7.03 -3.86 2.95
CA TYR A 116 6.38 -4.25 1.71
C TYR A 116 5.24 -3.31 1.27
N ASN A 117 4.73 -2.47 2.17
CA ASN A 117 3.72 -1.46 1.83
C ASN A 117 4.38 -0.11 1.48
N PHE A 118 5.70 0.03 1.60
CA PHE A 118 6.41 1.24 1.20
C PHE A 118 6.92 1.14 -0.24
N VAL A 119 6.88 2.27 -0.93
CA VAL A 119 7.36 2.41 -2.31
C VAL A 119 8.17 3.69 -2.45
N ALA A 120 9.10 3.72 -3.40
CA ALA A 120 9.74 4.96 -3.82
C ALA A 120 8.92 5.60 -4.94
N ALA A 121 8.37 6.78 -4.70
CA ALA A 121 7.59 7.54 -5.67
C ALA A 121 8.18 8.94 -5.83
N CYS A 122 8.08 9.54 -7.01
CA CYS A 122 8.47 10.95 -7.15
C CYS A 122 7.45 11.87 -6.45
N GLN A 123 7.88 13.07 -6.07
CA GLN A 123 7.03 14.06 -5.39
C GLN A 123 5.74 14.40 -6.15
N ILE A 124 5.79 14.32 -7.47
CA ILE A 124 4.65 14.59 -8.35
C ILE A 124 3.65 13.43 -8.28
N CYS A 125 4.10 12.20 -8.53
CA CYS A 125 3.22 11.03 -8.54
C CYS A 125 2.65 10.73 -7.16
N ASN A 126 3.45 10.88 -6.10
CA ASN A 126 2.98 10.79 -4.71
C ASN A 126 1.85 11.80 -4.43
N GLY A 127 2.01 13.05 -4.87
CA GLY A 127 0.98 14.08 -4.71
C GLY A 127 -0.29 13.80 -5.52
N ILE A 128 -0.18 13.20 -6.70
CA ILE A 128 -1.32 12.80 -7.54
C ILE A 128 -2.08 11.63 -6.93
N LYS A 129 -1.37 10.58 -6.50
CA LYS A 129 -1.98 9.43 -5.83
C LYS A 129 -2.70 9.85 -4.56
N GLY A 130 -2.06 10.67 -3.73
CA GLY A 130 -2.62 11.15 -2.47
C GLY A 130 -3.09 10.00 -1.57
N SER A 131 -4.36 10.04 -1.17
CA SER A 131 -5.01 9.00 -0.36
C SER A 131 -5.79 7.96 -1.20
N SER A 132 -5.63 7.95 -2.52
CA SER A 132 -6.34 6.98 -3.37
C SER A 132 -5.83 5.55 -3.10
N THR A 133 -6.73 4.58 -3.23
CA THR A 133 -6.43 3.14 -3.10
C THR A 133 -6.68 2.45 -4.43
N PHE A 134 -5.89 1.43 -4.75
CA PHE A 134 -5.97 0.68 -6.00
C PHE A 134 -5.83 -0.81 -5.71
N ARG A 135 -6.44 -1.65 -6.54
CA ARG A 135 -6.33 -3.12 -6.39
C ARG A 135 -5.01 -3.62 -6.94
N THR A 136 -4.52 -2.99 -8.00
CA THR A 136 -3.28 -3.37 -8.68
C THR A 136 -2.37 -2.16 -8.87
N LEU A 137 -1.07 -2.44 -9.05
CA LEU A 137 -0.12 -1.41 -9.44
C LEU A 137 -0.48 -0.78 -10.79
N GLU A 138 -1.01 -1.57 -11.72
CA GLU A 138 -1.36 -1.09 -13.05
C GLU A 138 -2.51 -0.07 -13.00
N GLU A 139 -3.55 -0.33 -12.19
CA GLU A 139 -4.62 0.65 -11.94
C GLU A 139 -4.05 1.97 -11.38
N ALA A 140 -3.12 1.88 -10.42
CA ALA A 140 -2.46 3.06 -9.85
C ALA A 140 -1.66 3.84 -10.89
N ARG A 141 -0.92 3.14 -11.76
CA ARG A 141 -0.14 3.75 -12.85
C ARG A 141 -1.03 4.47 -13.85
N VAL A 142 -2.08 3.81 -14.34
CA VAL A 142 -3.06 4.40 -15.26
C VAL A 142 -3.66 5.68 -14.68
N TYR A 143 -4.14 5.63 -13.44
CA TYR A 143 -4.70 6.80 -12.77
C TYR A 143 -3.68 7.94 -12.63
N VAL A 144 -2.48 7.65 -12.11
CA VAL A 144 -1.45 8.67 -11.88
C VAL A 144 -1.01 9.32 -13.19
N MET A 145 -0.80 8.52 -14.23
CA MET A 145 -0.35 9.01 -15.54
C MET A 145 -1.43 9.84 -16.25
N ALA A 146 -2.70 9.46 -16.15
CA ALA A 146 -3.79 10.27 -16.70
C ALA A 146 -3.81 11.68 -16.09
N ILE A 147 -3.72 11.79 -14.77
CA ILE A 147 -3.68 13.08 -14.07
C ILE A 147 -2.38 13.85 -14.36
N ARG A 148 -1.26 13.13 -14.50
CA ARG A 148 0.04 13.73 -14.85
C ARG A 148 -0.02 14.43 -16.21
N THR A 149 -0.62 13.77 -17.20
CA THR A 149 -0.89 14.32 -18.54
C THR A 149 -1.80 15.55 -18.47
N LEU A 150 -2.91 15.47 -17.73
CA LEU A 150 -3.83 16.61 -17.55
C LEU A 150 -3.16 17.81 -16.88
N LYS A 151 -2.18 17.57 -16.01
CA LYS A 151 -1.38 18.63 -15.36
C LYS A 151 -0.26 19.17 -16.25
N GLY A 152 -0.11 18.67 -17.48
CA GLY A 152 0.88 19.12 -18.46
C GLY A 152 2.32 18.82 -18.04
N ILE A 153 2.55 17.72 -17.32
CA ILE A 153 3.90 17.32 -16.91
C ILE A 153 4.50 16.46 -18.01
N ARG A 154 5.64 16.91 -18.55
CA ARG A 154 6.31 16.27 -19.68
C ARG A 154 7.73 15.90 -19.29
N GLU A 155 8.22 14.78 -19.81
CA GLU A 155 9.64 14.48 -19.70
C GLU A 155 10.43 15.50 -20.49
N ASP A 156 11.52 15.99 -19.93
CA ASP A 156 12.45 16.82 -20.68
C ASP A 156 13.18 15.91 -21.67
N ARG A 157 12.86 16.06 -22.96
CA ARG A 157 13.46 15.26 -24.04
C ARG A 157 14.78 15.88 -24.54
N ASP A 158 15.13 17.06 -24.06
CA ASP A 158 16.36 17.76 -24.43
C ASP A 158 17.48 17.45 -23.43
N GLY A 159 17.73 16.15 -23.25
CA GLY A 159 18.92 15.63 -22.58
C GLY A 159 20.18 15.97 -23.38
N GLY A 160 20.57 17.25 -23.39
CA GLY A 160 21.91 17.68 -23.72
C GLY A 160 22.86 17.06 -22.71
N VAL A 161 23.72 16.18 -23.21
CA VAL A 161 24.85 15.56 -22.50
C VAL A 161 25.59 16.65 -21.70
N ALA A 162 25.50 16.61 -20.37
CA ALA A 162 26.39 17.39 -19.54
C ALA A 162 27.78 16.75 -19.65
N SER A 163 28.67 17.48 -20.35
CA SER A 163 30.11 17.20 -20.46
C SER A 163 30.81 17.52 -19.14
#